data_AF-A0A174V3B8-F1
#
_entry.id   AF-A0A174V3B8-F1
#
_cell.length_a   1.000
_cell.length_b   1.000
_cell.length_c   1.000
_cell.angle_alpha   90.00
_cell.angle_beta   90.00
_cell.angle_gamma   90.00
#
_symmetry.space_group_name_H-M   'P 1'
#
loop_
_entity.id
_entity.type
_entity.pdbx_description
1 polymer ?
#
loop_
_entity_poly.entity_id
_entity_poly.type
_entity_poly.pdbx_seq_one_letter_code
_entity_poly.pdbx_strand_id
1 'polypeptide(L)'
;MKKWFFWITMCLVSILNGAAFFGASISALNRGLNGVDNQAALLFIPFLWIIAVFVLVVLNICTLIRGMNIKKEQIIHLLDVFHLSGLSKRAKISRAGFIIITCFLMLFGYSLFAAERMWSVAYALSGGILLLFLYTWKRAAVQRTNW
;
A
#
# COMPACT_ATOMS: atom_id res chain seq x y z
N MET A 1 -5.05 17.55 -3.78
CA MET A 1 -4.75 17.57 -2.32
C MET A 1 -3.46 18.35 -2.08
N LYS A 2 -3.39 19.13 -0.99
CA LYS A 2 -2.15 19.79 -0.54
C LYS A 2 -1.16 18.74 -0.04
N LYS A 3 0.15 19.01 -0.16
CA LYS A 3 1.24 18.08 0.19
C LYS A 3 1.09 17.43 1.56
N TRP A 4 0.95 18.23 2.62
CA TRP A 4 0.90 17.71 3.99
C TRP A 4 -0.36 16.90 4.26
N PHE A 5 -1.50 17.35 3.73
CA PHE A 5 -2.74 16.57 3.80
C PHE A 5 -2.59 15.22 3.09
N PHE A 6 -2.01 15.22 1.88
CA PHE A 6 -1.74 13.98 1.13
C PHE A 6 -0.86 13.01 1.93
N TRP A 7 0.23 13.51 2.54
CA TRP A 7 1.14 12.69 3.32
C TRP A 7 0.49 12.14 4.60
N ILE A 8 -0.28 12.96 5.33
CA ILE A 8 -1.02 12.52 6.51
C ILE A 8 -2.02 11.42 6.13
N THR A 9 -2.78 11.61 5.06
CA THR A 9 -3.74 10.59 4.60
C THR A 9 -3.03 9.29 4.20
N MET A 10 -1.90 9.38 3.49
CA MET A 10 -1.09 8.19 3.17
C MET A 10 -0.60 7.48 4.44
N CYS A 11 -0.14 8.22 5.44
CA CYS A 11 0.30 7.67 6.72
C CYS A 11 -0.86 6.96 7.44
N LEU A 12 -2.04 7.57 7.50
CA LEU A 12 -3.24 6.96 8.06
C LEU A 12 -3.64 5.67 7.34
N VAL A 13 -3.60 5.65 6.00
CA VAL A 13 -3.87 4.44 5.21
C VAL A 13 -2.81 3.37 5.46
N SER A 14 -1.54 3.76 5.63
CA SER A 14 -0.44 2.86 5.97
C SER A 14 -0.68 2.19 7.32
N ILE A 15 -1.12 2.95 8.33
CA ILE A 15 -1.49 2.43 9.65
C ILE A 15 -2.69 1.50 9.55
N LEU A 16 -3.73 1.88 8.80
CA LEU A 16 -4.91 1.03 8.59
C LEU A 16 -4.55 -0.30 7.92
N ASN A 17 -3.66 -0.28 6.92
CA ASN A 17 -3.20 -1.49 6.26
C ASN A 17 -2.42 -2.40 7.22
N GLY A 18 -1.53 -1.82 8.03
CA GLY A 18 -0.86 -2.54 9.11
C GLY A 18 -1.85 -3.14 10.11
N ALA A 19 -2.79 -2.35 10.62
CA ALA A 19 -3.80 -2.80 11.57
C ALA A 19 -4.67 -3.93 11.01
N ALA A 20 -5.04 -3.88 9.73
CA ALA A 20 -5.76 -4.96 9.07
C ALA A 20 -4.91 -6.24 9.00
N PHE A 21 -3.62 -6.14 8.68
CA PHE A 21 -2.70 -7.28 8.72
C PHE A 21 -2.57 -7.87 10.12
N PHE A 22 -2.40 -7.05 11.15
CA PHE A 22 -2.36 -7.48 12.56
C PHE A 22 -3.67 -8.17 12.97
N GLY A 23 -4.82 -7.55 12.71
CA GLY A 23 -6.12 -8.13 13.05
C GLY A 23 -6.38 -9.48 12.37
N ALA A 24 -6.07 -9.56 11.07
CA ALA A 24 -6.23 -10.79 10.30
C ALA A 24 -5.32 -11.91 10.81
N SER A 25 -4.08 -11.58 11.13
CA SER A 25 -3.08 -12.55 11.60
C SER A 25 -3.29 -12.98 13.05
N ILE A 26 -3.83 -12.12 13.92
CA ILE A 26 -4.33 -12.51 15.25
C ILE A 26 -5.51 -13.49 15.11
N SER A 27 -6.45 -13.21 14.21
CA SER A 27 -7.57 -14.14 13.96
C SER A 27 -7.08 -15.50 13.47
N ALA A 28 -6.10 -15.51 12.57
CA ALA A 28 -5.45 -16.73 12.09
C ALA A 28 -4.72 -17.49 13.21
N LEU A 29 -4.03 -16.78 14.11
CA LEU A 29 -3.35 -17.36 15.27
C LEU A 29 -4.36 -18.00 16.25
N ASN A 30 -5.47 -17.32 16.53
CA ASN A 30 -6.50 -17.80 17.46
C ASN A 30 -7.28 -19.01 16.92
N ARG A 31 -7.55 -19.03 15.61
CA ARG A 31 -8.32 -20.11 14.97
C ARG A 31 -7.46 -21.33 14.63
N GLY A 32 -6.16 -21.15 14.52
CA GLY A 32 -5.26 -22.15 13.93
C GLY A 32 -5.38 -22.22 12.40
N LEU A 33 -4.40 -22.87 11.77
CA LEU A 33 -4.42 -23.10 10.32
C LEU A 33 -5.14 -24.42 10.01
N ASN A 34 -6.30 -24.33 9.34
CA ASN A 34 -7.04 -25.52 8.92
C ASN A 34 -6.25 -26.31 7.87
N GLY A 35 -6.12 -27.63 8.06
CA GLY A 35 -5.47 -28.52 7.11
C GLY A 35 -3.93 -28.48 7.11
N VAL A 36 -3.32 -27.93 8.16
CA VAL A 36 -1.86 -27.89 8.33
C VAL A 36 -1.48 -28.65 9.59
N ASP A 37 -0.72 -29.74 9.42
CA ASP A 37 -0.20 -30.54 10.55
C ASP A 37 0.83 -29.77 11.37
N ASN A 38 1.51 -28.81 10.74
CA ASN A 38 2.54 -27.98 11.36
C ASN A 38 1.99 -26.62 11.81
N GLN A 39 1.34 -26.59 12.97
CA GLN A 39 0.91 -25.34 13.63
C GLN A 39 2.11 -24.47 14.07
N ALA A 40 3.34 -24.98 14.08
CA ALA A 40 4.53 -24.17 14.41
C ALA A 40 4.77 -23.05 13.37
N ALA A 41 4.19 -23.16 12.17
CA ALA A 41 4.21 -22.07 11.19
C ALA A 41 3.57 -20.77 11.72
N LEU A 42 2.66 -20.87 12.70
CA LEU A 42 2.06 -19.72 13.36
C LEU A 42 3.07 -18.90 14.18
N LEU A 43 4.18 -19.49 14.63
CA LEU A 43 5.24 -18.79 15.36
C LEU A 43 5.98 -17.76 14.49
N PHE A 44 5.88 -17.87 13.16
CA PHE A 44 6.40 -16.86 12.25
C PHE A 44 5.52 -15.60 12.16
N ILE A 45 4.27 -15.65 12.61
CA ILE A 45 3.35 -14.50 12.55
C ILE A 45 3.89 -13.30 13.35
N PRO A 46 4.31 -13.45 14.63
CA PRO A 46 4.95 -12.36 15.37
C PRO A 46 6.24 -11.83 14.72
N PHE A 47 7.02 -12.69 14.05
CA PHE A 47 8.20 -12.25 13.31
C PHE A 47 7.81 -11.38 12.11
N LEU A 48 6.76 -11.76 11.37
CA LEU A 48 6.21 -10.96 10.29
C LEU A 48 5.66 -9.62 10.77
N TRP A 49 5.14 -9.52 11.99
CA TRP A 49 4.73 -8.25 12.59
C TRP A 49 5.89 -7.28 12.76
N ILE A 50 7.03 -7.75 13.27
CA ILE A 50 8.24 -6.91 13.44
C ILE A 50 8.70 -6.39 12.07
N ILE A 51 8.72 -7.27 11.06
CA ILE A 51 9.06 -6.87 9.69
C ILE A 51 8.05 -5.84 9.16
N ALA A 52 6.75 -6.06 9.36
CA ALA A 52 5.71 -5.15 8.89
C ALA A 52 5.86 -3.76 9.51
N VAL A 53 6.12 -3.68 10.82
CA VAL A 53 6.40 -2.40 11.50
C VAL A 53 7.62 -1.73 10.90
N PHE A 54 8.72 -2.47 10.70
CA PHE A 54 9.92 -1.92 10.09
C PHE A 54 9.66 -1.39 8.67
N VAL A 55 8.97 -2.15 7.84
CA VAL A 55 8.57 -1.75 6.48
C VAL A 55 7.71 -0.48 6.51
N LEU A 56 6.72 -0.41 7.40
CA LEU A 56 5.87 0.77 7.57
C LEU A 56 6.68 2.01 7.96
N VAL A 57 7.59 1.87 8.93
CA VAL A 57 8.46 2.96 9.39
C VAL A 57 9.37 3.44 8.26
N VAL A 58 10.09 2.52 7.60
CA VAL A 58 10.98 2.84 6.49
C VAL A 58 10.23 3.52 5.36
N LEU A 59 9.04 3.04 5.01
CA LEU A 59 8.21 3.60 3.95
C LEU A 59 7.75 5.03 4.29
N ASN A 60 7.27 5.26 5.51
CA ASN A 60 6.83 6.59 5.94
C ASN A 60 8.02 7.57 6.05
N ILE A 61 9.19 7.14 6.51
CA ILE A 61 10.41 7.96 6.54
C ILE A 61 10.88 8.30 5.12
N CYS A 62 11.00 7.29 4.24
CA CYS A 62 11.43 7.49 2.85
C CYS A 62 10.50 8.45 2.12
N THR A 63 9.20 8.30 2.30
CA THR A 63 8.21 9.19 1.69
C THR A 63 8.28 10.59 2.28
N LEU A 64 8.46 10.75 3.58
CA LEU A 64 8.63 12.05 4.22
C LEU A 64 9.86 12.80 3.69
N ILE A 65 11.03 12.15 3.67
CA ILE A 65 12.29 12.73 3.17
C ILE A 65 12.12 13.21 1.72
N ARG A 66 11.53 12.37 0.84
CA ARG A 66 11.24 12.75 -0.55
C ARG A 66 10.18 13.86 -0.63
N GLY A 67 9.23 13.87 0.30
CA GLY A 67 8.17 14.86 0.41
C GLY A 67 8.64 16.25 0.77
N MET A 68 9.65 16.38 1.62
CA MET A 68 10.20 17.69 2.01
C MET A 68 10.56 18.54 0.78
N ASN A 69 11.04 17.88 -0.27
CA ASN A 69 11.45 18.47 -1.53
C ASN A 69 10.30 18.85 -2.49
N ILE A 70 9.07 18.40 -2.27
CA ILE A 70 7.91 18.76 -3.11
C ILE A 70 7.46 20.18 -2.78
N LYS A 71 7.21 21.01 -3.81
CA LYS A 71 6.76 22.41 -3.67
C LYS A 71 5.45 22.49 -2.88
N LYS A 72 5.34 23.47 -1.98
CA LYS A 72 4.18 23.65 -1.09
C LYS A 72 2.84 23.82 -1.83
N GLU A 73 2.90 24.39 -3.04
CA GLU A 73 1.71 24.74 -3.84
C GLU A 73 1.29 23.64 -4.83
N GLN A 74 2.05 22.54 -4.94
CA GLN A 74 1.72 21.47 -5.88
C GLN A 74 0.43 20.75 -5.43
N ILE A 75 -0.57 20.76 -6.31
CA ILE A 75 -1.82 20.02 -6.11
C ILE A 75 -1.61 18.58 -6.58
N ILE A 76 -1.80 17.62 -5.68
CA ILE A 76 -1.63 16.19 -5.96
C ILE A 76 -3.01 15.54 -6.17
N HIS A 77 -3.22 14.89 -7.32
CA HIS A 77 -4.46 14.19 -7.66
C HIS A 77 -4.23 12.67 -7.68
N LEU A 78 -4.93 11.94 -6.81
CA LEU A 78 -4.77 10.49 -6.67
C LEU A 78 -5.31 9.72 -7.89
N LEU A 79 -6.43 10.20 -8.44
CA LEU A 79 -7.11 9.57 -9.57
C LEU A 79 -6.43 9.84 -10.92
N ASP A 80 -5.39 10.67 -10.95
CA ASP A 80 -4.63 10.95 -12.16
C ASP A 80 -4.07 9.67 -12.79
N VAL A 81 -3.82 8.61 -12.01
CA VAL A 81 -3.35 7.32 -12.55
C VAL A 81 -4.33 6.73 -13.58
N PHE A 82 -5.63 6.97 -13.42
CA PHE A 82 -6.67 6.47 -14.31
C PHE A 82 -6.93 7.37 -15.52
N HIS A 83 -6.45 8.62 -15.49
CA HIS A 83 -6.56 9.54 -16.62
C HIS A 83 -5.55 9.19 -17.71
N LEU A 84 -5.95 8.38 -18.68
CA LEU A 84 -5.08 7.92 -19.78
C LEU A 84 -5.09 8.82 -21.02
N SER A 85 -6.00 9.80 -21.09
CA SER A 85 -6.11 10.73 -22.21
C SER A 85 -4.84 11.61 -22.34
N GLY A 86 -4.43 11.92 -23.58
CA GLY A 86 -3.29 12.81 -23.85
C GLY A 86 -1.89 12.25 -23.52
N LEU A 87 -1.78 11.00 -23.06
CA LEU A 87 -0.49 10.39 -22.72
C LEU A 87 0.20 9.71 -23.90
N SER A 88 1.53 9.71 -23.87
CA SER A 88 2.36 8.91 -24.78
C SER A 88 2.11 7.40 -24.60
N LYS A 89 2.34 6.61 -25.66
CA LYS A 89 2.17 5.14 -25.63
C LYS A 89 2.92 4.49 -24.45
N ARG A 90 4.17 4.92 -24.20
CA ARG A 90 5.01 4.42 -23.09
C ARG A 90 4.40 4.74 -21.72
N ALA A 91 3.88 5.95 -21.52
CA ALA A 91 3.25 6.35 -20.27
C ALA A 91 1.93 5.59 -20.01
N LYS A 92 1.16 5.31 -21.07
CA LYS A 92 -0.04 4.46 -20.99
C LYS A 92 0.31 3.04 -20.56
N ILE A 93 1.30 2.41 -21.20
CA ILE A 93 1.77 1.05 -20.84
C ILE A 93 2.24 1.00 -19.38
N SER A 94 3.03 1.98 -18.94
CA SER A 94 3.51 2.02 -17.56
C SER A 94 2.37 2.13 -16.54
N ARG A 95 1.35 2.96 -16.81
CA ARG A 95 0.17 3.08 -15.93
C ARG A 95 -0.70 1.83 -15.94
N ALA A 96 -0.93 1.25 -17.12
CA ALA A 96 -1.67 -0.01 -17.24
C ALA A 96 -0.97 -1.14 -16.48
N GLY A 97 0.36 -1.27 -16.64
CA GLY A 97 1.15 -2.25 -15.89
C GLY A 97 1.05 -2.06 -14.38
N PHE A 98 1.14 -0.81 -13.89
CA PHE A 98 0.94 -0.50 -12.47
C PHE A 98 -0.46 -0.90 -11.98
N ILE A 99 -1.52 -0.59 -12.73
CA ILE A 99 -2.90 -0.95 -12.37
C ILE A 99 -3.03 -2.47 -12.30
N ILE A 100 -2.54 -3.19 -13.31
CA ILE A 100 -2.60 -4.66 -13.35
C ILE A 100 -1.87 -5.26 -12.15
N ILE A 101 -0.64 -4.84 -11.87
CA ILE A 101 0.14 -5.31 -10.73
C ILE A 101 -0.59 -5.01 -9.41
N THR A 102 -1.18 -3.81 -9.28
CA THR A 102 -1.94 -3.43 -8.09
C THR A 102 -3.15 -4.34 -7.89
N CYS A 103 -3.93 -4.61 -8.94
CA CYS A 103 -5.05 -5.54 -8.88
C CYS A 103 -4.60 -6.96 -8.48
N PHE A 104 -3.49 -7.45 -9.04
CA PHE A 104 -2.92 -8.75 -8.64
C PHE A 104 -2.52 -8.77 -7.17
N LEU A 105 -1.85 -7.72 -6.68
CA LEU A 105 -1.45 -7.62 -5.28
C LEU A 105 -2.66 -7.52 -4.34
N MET A 106 -3.71 -6.82 -4.74
CA MET A 106 -4.96 -6.76 -3.98
C MET A 106 -5.65 -8.14 -3.91
N LEU A 107 -5.68 -8.86 -5.04
CA LEU A 107 -6.24 -10.21 -5.09
C LEU A 107 -5.43 -11.19 -4.22
N PHE A 108 -4.11 -11.08 -4.24
CA PHE A 108 -3.23 -11.84 -3.37
C PHE A 108 -3.40 -11.47 -1.88
N GLY A 109 -3.49 -10.18 -1.57
CA GLY A 109 -3.74 -9.71 -0.21
C GLY A 109 -5.09 -10.19 0.33
N TYR A 110 -6.11 -10.22 -0.52
CA TYR A 110 -7.41 -10.79 -0.19
C TYR A 110 -7.31 -12.29 0.08
N SER A 111 -6.65 -13.05 -0.81
CA SER A 111 -6.56 -14.51 -0.67
C SER A 111 -5.80 -14.95 0.58
N LEU A 112 -4.81 -14.16 1.01
CA LEU A 112 -3.99 -14.43 2.19
C LEU A 112 -4.81 -14.54 3.49
N PHE A 113 -5.93 -13.82 3.57
CA PHE A 113 -6.83 -13.84 4.72
C PHE A 113 -8.26 -14.23 4.33
N ALA A 114 -8.47 -14.98 3.24
CA ALA A 114 -9.79 -15.26 2.69
C ALA A 114 -10.80 -15.87 3.70
N ALA A 115 -10.29 -16.57 4.71
CA ALA A 115 -11.09 -17.08 5.83
C ALA A 115 -11.79 -15.98 6.65
N GLU A 116 -11.19 -14.79 6.71
CA GLU A 116 -11.62 -13.63 7.47
C GLU A 116 -12.06 -12.51 6.53
N ARG A 117 -13.27 -12.64 5.99
CA ARG A 117 -13.76 -11.77 4.89
C ARG A 117 -13.60 -10.28 5.17
N MET A 118 -13.90 -9.83 6.39
CA MET A 118 -13.77 -8.42 6.77
C MET A 118 -12.31 -7.95 6.76
N TRP A 119 -11.42 -8.71 7.40
CA TRP A 119 -10.00 -8.36 7.48
C TRP A 119 -9.29 -8.43 6.13
N SER A 120 -9.63 -9.45 5.34
CA SER A 120 -9.16 -9.64 3.98
C SER A 120 -9.53 -8.48 3.06
N VAL A 121 -10.80 -8.06 3.08
CA VAL A 121 -11.27 -6.89 2.32
C VAL A 121 -10.57 -5.62 2.79
N ALA A 122 -10.49 -5.40 4.11
CA ALA A 122 -9.83 -4.23 4.68
C ALA A 122 -8.35 -4.16 4.27
N TYR A 123 -7.62 -5.27 4.36
CA TYR A 123 -6.21 -5.36 3.98
C TYR A 123 -5.99 -5.12 2.48
N ALA A 124 -6.79 -5.77 1.62
CA ALA A 124 -6.70 -5.60 0.18
C ALA A 124 -7.01 -4.16 -0.25
N LEU A 125 -8.10 -3.57 0.24
CA LEU A 125 -8.50 -2.21 -0.13
C LEU A 125 -7.52 -1.16 0.39
N SER A 126 -7.13 -1.23 1.66
CA SER A 126 -6.15 -0.30 2.23
C SER A 126 -4.78 -0.41 1.55
N GLY A 127 -4.35 -1.63 1.18
CA GLY A 127 -3.12 -1.87 0.43
C GLY A 127 -3.19 -1.29 -0.99
N GLY A 128 -4.30 -1.48 -1.69
CA GLY A 128 -4.54 -0.88 -3.00
C GLY A 128 -4.51 0.66 -2.96
N ILE A 129 -5.18 1.26 -1.97
CA ILE A 129 -5.16 2.71 -1.76
C ILE A 129 -3.74 3.19 -1.44
N LEU A 130 -3.00 2.48 -0.59
CA LEU A 130 -1.62 2.82 -0.25
C LEU A 130 -0.71 2.80 -1.49
N LEU A 131 -0.86 1.80 -2.37
CA LEU A 131 -0.13 1.73 -3.64
C LEU A 131 -0.45 2.94 -4.54
N LEU A 132 -1.71 3.37 -4.61
CA LEU A 132 -2.10 4.59 -5.32
C LEU A 132 -1.41 5.83 -4.74
N PHE A 133 -1.37 5.97 -3.42
CA PHE A 133 -0.66 7.06 -2.76
C PHE A 133 0.84 7.04 -3.11
N LEU A 134 1.49 5.88 -2.99
CA LEU A 134 2.92 5.74 -3.27
C LEU A 134 3.27 6.02 -4.73
N TYR A 135 2.46 5.53 -5.67
CA TYR A 135 2.63 5.80 -7.09
C TYR A 135 2.54 7.31 -7.38
N THR A 136 1.51 7.95 -6.85
CA THR A 136 1.25 9.37 -7.05
C THR A 136 2.34 10.22 -6.40
N TRP A 137 2.80 9.83 -5.21
CA TRP A 137 3.91 10.48 -4.52
C TRP A 137 5.22 10.39 -5.29
N LYS A 138 5.55 9.19 -5.80
CA LYS A 138 6.74 8.97 -6.64
C LYS A 138 6.69 9.88 -7.88
N ARG A 139 5.54 9.99 -8.54
CA ARG A 139 5.39 10.87 -9.72
C ARG A 139 5.53 12.35 -9.36
N ALA A 140 4.93 12.80 -8.27
CA ALA A 140 5.06 14.17 -7.80
C ALA A 140 6.52 14.52 -7.46
N ALA A 141 7.27 13.59 -6.87
CA ALA A 141 8.69 13.77 -6.58
C ALA A 141 9.57 13.81 -7.84
N VAL A 142 9.30 12.96 -8.84
CA VAL A 142 10.08 12.87 -10.09
C VAL A 142 9.82 14.03 -11.05
N GLN A 143 8.63 14.64 -11.04
CA GLN A 143 8.37 15.85 -11.86
C GLN A 143 9.31 17.02 -11.54
N ARG A 144 10.01 16.99 -10.40
CA ARG A 144 10.99 18.00 -10.00
C ARG A 144 12.37 17.81 -10.62
N THR A 145 12.78 16.59 -10.99
CA THR A 145 14.14 16.28 -11.49
C THR A 145 14.32 16.53 -12.99
N ASN A 146 13.27 16.92 -13.71
CA ASN A 146 13.33 17.19 -15.16
C ASN A 146 13.42 18.70 -15.49
N TRP A 147 13.94 19.49 -14.55
CA TRP A 147 14.33 20.89 -14.71
C TRP A 147 15.78 21.04 -14.25
#